data_AF-A0A961DQ83-F1
#
_entry.id   AF-A0A961DQ83-F1
#
_cell.length_a   1.000
_cell.length_b   1.000
_cell.length_c   1.000
_cell.angle_alpha   90.00
_cell.angle_beta   90.00
_cell.angle_gamma   90.00
#
_symmetry.space_group_name_H-M   'P 1'
#
loop_
_entity.id
_entity.type
_entity.pdbx_description
1 polymer ?
#
loop_
_entity_poly.entity_id
_entity_poly.type
_entity_poly.pdbx_seq_one_letter_code
_entity_poly.pdbx_strand_id
1 'polypeptide(L)' 'LFQTPGFGDTTDFQQIKEHYYVVHTSINPTQIVPLGPDLANWMTPHGREQLGGRPFGDGTPPGPPLPSERVTAAIG' A
#
# COMPACT_ATOMS: atom_id res chain seq x y z
N LEU A 1 2.79 -8.74 -5.07
CA LEU A 1 3.78 -7.64 -5.11
C LEU A 1 3.74 -6.83 -3.84
N PHE A 2 2.57 -6.44 -3.34
CA PHE A 2 2.44 -5.69 -2.08
C PHE A 2 3.30 -6.22 -0.91
N GLN A 3 3.33 -7.54 -0.72
CA GLN A 3 4.13 -8.22 0.32
C GLN A 3 5.66 -8.27 0.03
N THR A 4 6.11 -7.72 -1.09
CA THR A 4 7.53 -7.63 -1.48
C THR A 4 8.10 -6.32 -0.92
N PRO A 5 9.28 -6.33 -0.26
CA PRO A 5 9.92 -5.11 0.24
C PRO A 5 10.08 -4.03 -0.85
N GLY A 6 9.81 -2.77 -0.50
CA GLY A 6 9.79 -1.62 -1.41
C GLY A 6 8.42 -1.31 -2.04
N PHE A 7 7.42 -2.19 -1.90
CA PHE A 7 6.08 -1.98 -2.48
C PHE A 7 5.03 -1.61 -1.43
N GLY A 8 4.66 -2.55 -0.55
CA GLY A 8 3.63 -2.30 0.47
C GLY A 8 4.08 -1.30 1.54
N ASP A 9 5.37 -1.26 1.83
CA ASP A 9 5.99 -0.35 2.80
C ASP A 9 6.10 1.10 2.33
N THR A 10 5.75 1.38 1.07
CA THR A 10 5.67 2.73 0.48
C THR A 10 4.24 3.12 0.07
N THR A 11 3.24 2.27 0.35
CA THR A 11 1.85 2.51 -0.03
C THR A 11 1.04 3.06 1.15
N ASP A 12 0.75 4.37 1.15
CA ASP A 12 -0.15 5.01 2.13
C ASP A 12 -1.59 5.10 1.59
N PHE A 13 -2.46 4.18 2.04
CA PHE A 13 -3.85 4.15 1.61
C PHE A 13 -4.67 5.35 2.11
N GLN A 14 -4.33 5.94 3.25
CA GLN A 14 -5.06 7.10 3.76
C GLN A 14 -4.79 8.32 2.88
N GLN A 15 -3.51 8.61 2.61
CA GLN A 15 -3.15 9.74 1.75
C GLN A 15 -3.71 9.56 0.34
N ILE A 16 -3.67 8.34 -0.21
CA ILE A 16 -4.29 8.04 -1.50
C ILE A 16 -5.78 8.41 -1.47
N LYS A 17 -6.52 7.94 -0.45
CA LYS A 17 -7.96 8.22 -0.34
C LYS A 17 -8.22 9.72 -0.19
N GLU A 18 -7.51 10.40 0.69
CA GLU A 18 -7.67 11.84 0.92
C GLU A 18 -7.44 12.62 -0.37
N HIS A 19 -6.36 12.33 -1.11
CA HIS A 19 -6.10 13.00 -2.37
C HIS A 19 -7.29 12.88 -3.34
N TYR A 20 -7.74 11.66 -3.60
CA TYR A 20 -8.80 11.43 -4.59
C TYR A 20 -10.17 11.96 -4.15
N TYR A 21 -10.54 11.79 -2.88
CA TYR A 21 -11.88 12.13 -2.40
C TYR A 21 -12.02 13.59 -1.98
N VAL A 22 -10.94 14.26 -1.56
CA VAL A 22 -10.99 15.65 -1.10
C VAL A 22 -10.62 16.64 -2.20
N VAL A 23 -9.62 16.35 -3.04
CA VAL A 23 -9.14 17.31 -4.06
C VAL A 23 -10.07 17.38 -5.26
N HIS A 24 -10.68 16.26 -5.70
CA HIS A 24 -11.54 16.22 -6.87
C HIS A 24 -12.98 16.68 -6.58
N THR A 25 -13.13 17.94 -6.17
CA THR A 25 -14.43 18.53 -5.79
C THR A 25 -15.45 18.59 -6.93
N SER A 26 -15.02 18.59 -8.19
CA SER A 26 -15.93 18.50 -9.35
C SER A 26 -16.61 17.13 -9.46
N ILE A 27 -15.99 16.08 -8.90
CA ILE A 27 -16.50 14.70 -8.91
C ILE A 27 -17.15 14.36 -7.57
N ASN A 28 -16.50 14.73 -6.46
CA ASN A 28 -17.00 14.56 -5.10
C ASN A 28 -17.16 15.91 -4.39
N PRO A 29 -18.24 16.66 -4.65
CA PRO A 29 -18.48 17.94 -3.98
C PRO A 29 -18.62 17.83 -2.45
N THR A 30 -19.00 16.65 -1.95
CA THR A 30 -19.14 16.42 -0.51
C THR A 30 -17.81 16.26 0.21
N GLN A 31 -16.74 15.96 -0.55
CA GLN A 31 -15.39 15.65 -0.04
C GLN A 31 -15.35 14.51 0.99
N ILE A 32 -16.43 13.72 1.11
CA ILE A 32 -16.49 12.57 2.02
C ILE A 32 -15.50 11.51 1.54
N VAL A 33 -14.61 11.10 2.45
CA VAL A 33 -13.70 9.98 2.25
C VAL A 33 -14.37 8.71 2.79
N PRO A 34 -14.59 7.67 1.97
CA PRO A 34 -15.17 6.41 2.45
C PRO A 34 -14.31 5.77 3.53
N LEU A 35 -14.91 5.14 4.55
CA LEU A 35 -14.15 4.41 5.58
C LEU A 35 -13.46 3.17 5.01
N GLY A 36 -14.17 2.40 4.17
CA GLY A 36 -13.62 1.20 3.54
C GLY A 36 -12.62 1.47 2.40
N PRO A 37 -12.22 0.42 1.69
CA PRO A 37 -12.45 -1.00 2.01
C PRO A 37 -11.63 -1.44 3.23
N ASP A 38 -11.94 -2.62 3.78
CA ASP A 38 -11.00 -3.31 4.68
C ASP A 38 -9.75 -3.73 3.87
N LEU A 39 -8.57 -3.51 4.45
CA LEU A 39 -7.26 -3.72 3.83
C LEU A 39 -6.55 -4.98 4.35
N ALA A 40 -7.13 -5.70 5.31
CA ALA A 40 -6.51 -6.90 5.89
C ALA A 40 -6.20 -7.98 4.84
N ASN A 41 -6.97 -8.02 3.74
CA ASN A 41 -6.76 -8.98 2.66
C ASN A 41 -5.42 -8.82 1.94
N TRP A 42 -4.78 -7.64 1.95
CA TRP A 42 -3.47 -7.41 1.31
C TRP A 42 -2.34 -8.28 1.89
N MET A 43 -2.49 -8.74 3.14
CA MET A 43 -1.51 -9.60 3.82
C MET A 43 -1.87 -11.09 3.76
N THR A 44 -2.94 -11.47 3.06
CA THR A 44 -3.28 -12.89 2.89
C THR A 44 -2.26 -13.61 2.00
N PRO A 45 -1.92 -14.89 2.27
CA PRO A 45 -0.98 -15.64 1.43
C PRO A 45 -1.44 -15.69 -0.04
N HIS A 46 -0.54 -15.33 -0.95
CA HIS A 46 -0.89 -15.16 -2.36
C HIS A 46 -0.63 -16.38 -3.26
N GLY A 47 0.07 -17.41 -2.79
CA GLY A 47 0.30 -18.66 -3.52
C GLY A 47 1.23 -18.60 -4.75
N ARG A 48 1.71 -17.42 -5.16
CA ARG A 48 2.49 -17.23 -6.40
C ARG A 48 3.87 -17.85 -6.39
N GLU A 49 4.41 -18.18 -5.22
CA GLU A 49 5.67 -18.90 -5.06
C GLU A 49 5.66 -20.27 -5.75
N GLN A 50 4.48 -20.88 -5.92
CA GLN A 50 4.30 -22.15 -6.64
C GLN A 50 4.63 -22.06 -8.12
N LEU A 51 4.62 -20.85 -8.69
CA LEU A 51 4.99 -20.60 -10.08
C LEU A 51 6.51 -20.47 -10.28
N GLY A 52 7.31 -20.59 -9.21
CA GLY A 52 8.74 -20.38 -9.21
C GLY A 52 9.14 -18.90 -9.32
N GLY A 53 10.30 -18.65 -9.91
CA GLY A 53 10.83 -17.30 -10.14
C GLY A 53 11.75 -16.77 -9.04
N ARG A 54 12.45 -15.68 -9.34
CA ARG A 54 13.43 -15.03 -8.46
C ARG A 54 13.16 -13.52 -8.46
N PRO A 55 12.30 -12.99 -7.57
CA PRO A 55 11.90 -11.57 -7.59
C PRO A 55 13.07 -10.58 -7.58
N PHE A 56 14.19 -10.97 -6.99
CA PHE A 56 15.42 -10.18 -6.93
C PHE A 56 16.58 -10.79 -7.76
N GLY A 57 16.34 -11.86 -8.53
CA GLY A 57 17.39 -12.53 -9.30
C GLY A 57 18.54 -13.03 -8.41
N ASP A 58 19.77 -12.63 -8.76
CA ASP A 58 21.00 -12.84 -7.97
C ASP A 58 21.26 -11.74 -6.92
N GLY A 59 20.40 -10.71 -6.85
CA GLY A 59 20.46 -9.65 -5.85
C GLY A 59 19.68 -9.97 -4.57
N THR A 60 19.65 -9.00 -3.65
CA THR A 60 18.95 -9.11 -2.36
C THR A 60 17.77 -8.13 -2.29
N PRO A 61 16.70 -8.47 -1.56
CA PRO A 61 15.68 -7.50 -1.21
C PRO A 61 16.28 -6.28 -0.49
N PRO A 62 15.69 -5.07 -0.65
CA PRO A 62 16.09 -3.94 0.16
C PRO A 62 15.76 -4.19 1.65
N GLY A 63 16.47 -3.49 2.52
CA GLY A 63 16.07 -3.36 3.93
C GLY A 63 14.79 -2.54 4.09
N PRO A 64 14.23 -2.47 5.30
CA PRO A 64 13.05 -1.64 5.56
C PRO A 64 13.36 -0.15 5.34
N PRO A 65 12.35 0.68 5.01
CA PRO A 65 12.53 2.13 4.86
C PRO A 65 13.12 2.79 6.12
N LEU A 66 13.80 3.92 5.90
CA LEU A 66 14.27 4.77 6.99
C LEU A 66 13.07 5.19 7.85
N PRO A 67 13.24 5.42 9.16
CA PRO A 67 12.12 5.78 10.03
C PRO A 67 11.29 6.98 9.53
N SER A 68 11.93 7.97 8.89
CA SER A 68 11.27 9.15 8.31
C SER A 68 10.48 8.87 7.03
N GLU A 69 10.69 7.72 6.41
CA GLU A 69 10.08 7.32 5.13
C GLU A 69 9.01 6.23 5.33
N ARG A 70 8.84 5.75 6.56
CA ARG A 70 7.85 4.72 6.86
C ARG A 70 6.44 5.30 6.76
N VAL A 71 5.57 4.57 6.07
CA VAL A 71 4.13 4.80 6.15
C VAL A 71 3.69 4.65 7.60
N THR A 72 3.15 5.71 8.18
CA THR A 72 2.56 5.67 9.53
C THR A 72 1.27 4.86 9.48
N ALA A 73 1.08 3.94 10.43
CA ALA A 73 -0.19 3.24 10.54
C ALA A 73 -1.30 4.28 10.80
N ALA A 74 -2.26 4.37 9.88
CA ALA A 74 -3.46 5.15 10.07
C ALA A 74 -4.17 4.64 11.34
N ILE A 75 -4.38 5.54 12.30
CA ILE A 75 -5.34 5.33 13.39
C ILE A 75 -6.72 5.23 12.72
N GLY A 76 -7.26 4.01 12.69
CA GLY A 76 -8.63 3.74 12.23
C GLY A 76 -9.68 4.32 13.15
#